data_AF-A0A952TET1-F1
#
_entry.id   AF-A0A952TET1-F1
#
_cell.length_a   1.000
_cell.length_b   1.000
_cell.length_c   1.000
_cell.angle_alpha   90.00
_cell.angle_beta   90.00
_cell.angle_gamma   90.00
#
_symmetry.space_group_name_H-M   'P 1'
#
loop_
_entity.id
_entity.type
_entity.pdbx_description
1 polymer ?
#
loop_
_entity_poly.entity_id
_entity_poly.type
_entity_poly.pdbx_seq_one_letter_code
_entity_poly.pdbx_strand_id
1 'polypeptide(L)'
;MGQENIIDRYEAELKDKILKLHQKGLNKREIREKLKISTNTVVKVLPVSAKLSATSFENSKPRCISEEKIEQIKSLLKSGKTTREVAKIAKVSNKTVSKYNPNRRSGHRVDLVTLAKRRELVKKLAKQGQTKTEIAQKIGVGPNDVRRDLEFLGLSAEDGRTVVTKEIEKEVLKLRKAKLSFAQIGSKVGVHGNTVSRILKRNDIE
;
A
#
# COMPACT_ATOMS: atom_id res chain seq x y z
N MET A 1 63.68 -23.61 -1.09
CA MET A 1 63.85 -22.19 -0.72
C MET A 1 62.58 -21.45 -1.07
N GLY A 2 61.83 -21.06 -0.03
CA GLY A 2 60.41 -20.70 -0.12
C GLY A 2 60.14 -19.34 -0.75
N GLN A 3 59.33 -19.34 -1.81
CA GLN A 3 58.71 -18.14 -2.38
C GLN A 3 57.41 -17.73 -1.66
N GLU A 4 57.05 -18.43 -0.58
CA GLU A 4 55.79 -18.26 0.16
C GLU A 4 55.71 -17.01 1.05
N ASN A 5 56.39 -15.89 0.78
CA ASN A 5 56.28 -14.76 1.72
C ASN A 5 56.50 -13.36 1.15
N ILE A 6 56.45 -13.17 -0.17
CA ILE A 6 56.50 -11.82 -0.76
C ILE A 6 55.10 -11.22 -0.83
N ILE A 7 54.12 -12.00 -1.30
CA ILE A 7 52.73 -11.58 -1.44
C ILE A 7 52.11 -11.30 -0.07
N ASP A 8 52.32 -12.18 0.90
CA ASP A 8 51.76 -12.02 2.25
C ASP A 8 52.38 -10.84 3.02
N ARG A 9 53.68 -10.58 2.84
CA ARG A 9 54.33 -9.35 3.34
C ARG A 9 53.74 -8.10 2.71
N TYR A 10 53.55 -8.09 1.39
CA TYR A 10 52.98 -6.95 0.68
C TYR A 10 51.54 -6.67 1.12
N GLU A 11 50.74 -7.72 1.33
CA GLU A 11 49.40 -7.58 1.87
C GLU A 11 49.39 -7.02 3.30
N ALA A 12 50.29 -7.47 4.16
CA ALA A 12 50.41 -6.97 5.54
C ALA A 12 50.80 -5.49 5.57
N GLU A 13 51.79 -5.09 4.76
CA GLU A 13 52.21 -3.69 4.67
C GLU A 13 51.10 -2.78 4.11
N LEU A 14 50.34 -3.26 3.13
CA LEU A 14 49.20 -2.53 2.58
C LEU A 14 48.10 -2.37 3.64
N LYS A 15 47.83 -3.41 4.42
CA LYS A 15 46.87 -3.38 5.52
C LYS A 15 47.25 -2.32 6.57
N ASP A 16 48.51 -2.28 6.98
CA ASP A 16 49.04 -1.30 7.92
C ASP A 16 48.95 0.14 7.42
N LYS A 17 49.26 0.37 6.13
CA LYS A 17 49.14 1.71 5.51
C LYS A 17 47.69 2.20 5.53
N ILE A 18 46.74 1.34 5.21
CA ILE A 18 45.31 1.65 5.24
C ILE A 18 44.85 2.00 6.66
N LEU A 19 45.26 1.22 7.67
CA LEU A 19 44.91 1.48 9.07
C LEU A 19 45.51 2.79 9.59
N LYS A 20 46.77 3.08 9.30
CA LYS A 20 47.43 4.34 9.68
C LYS A 20 46.76 5.56 9.08
N LEU A 21 46.32 5.50 7.82
CA LEU A 21 45.61 6.63 7.19
C LEU A 21 44.20 6.82 7.77
N HIS A 22 43.51 5.73 8.12
CA HIS A 22 42.21 5.82 8.77
C HIS A 22 42.32 6.36 10.20
N GLN A 23 43.35 5.98 10.96
CA GLN A 23 43.65 6.56 12.28
C GLN A 23 43.94 8.07 12.20
N LYS A 24 44.49 8.54 11.07
CA LYS A 24 44.67 9.98 10.79
C LYS A 24 43.38 10.71 10.39
N GLY A 25 42.23 10.02 10.38
CA GLY A 25 40.92 10.61 10.09
C GLY A 25 40.58 10.73 8.60
N LEU A 26 41.39 10.18 7.70
CA LEU A 26 41.07 10.21 6.27
C LEU A 26 39.85 9.34 5.98
N ASN A 27 38.96 9.83 5.14
CA ASN A 27 37.80 9.06 4.71
C ASN A 27 38.22 7.97 3.70
N LYS A 28 37.35 6.99 3.47
CA LYS A 28 37.64 5.84 2.58
C LYS A 28 38.03 6.27 1.16
N ARG A 29 37.49 7.39 0.67
CA ARG A 29 37.76 7.93 -0.67
C ARG A 29 39.15 8.56 -0.75
N GLU A 30 39.56 9.29 0.27
CA GLU A 30 40.90 9.89 0.37
C GLU A 30 41.97 8.82 0.51
N ILE A 31 41.71 7.76 1.29
CA ILE A 31 42.62 6.60 1.41
C ILE A 31 42.80 5.92 0.06
N ARG A 32 41.69 5.71 -0.68
CA ARG A 32 41.68 5.17 -2.04
C ARG A 32 42.54 5.99 -2.99
N GLU A 33 42.33 7.31 -3.00
CA GLU A 33 43.05 8.24 -3.88
C GLU A 33 44.55 8.32 -3.55
N LYS A 34 44.88 8.29 -2.26
CA LYS A 34 46.28 8.38 -1.79
C LYS A 34 47.09 7.12 -2.03
N LEU A 35 46.47 5.94 -1.90
CA LEU A 35 47.13 4.64 -2.11
C LEU A 35 46.92 4.07 -3.51
N LYS A 36 46.11 4.73 -4.36
CA LYS A 36 45.73 4.27 -5.71
C LYS A 36 45.20 2.83 -5.75
N ILE A 37 44.43 2.44 -4.74
CA ILE A 37 43.83 1.11 -4.60
C ILE A 37 42.31 1.16 -4.81
N SER A 38 41.66 0.01 -4.97
CA SER A 38 40.19 -0.04 -5.08
C SER A 38 39.52 0.28 -3.74
N THR A 39 38.32 0.88 -3.79
CA THR A 39 37.50 1.11 -2.60
C THR A 39 37.18 -0.18 -1.86
N ASN A 40 36.99 -1.29 -2.60
CA ASN A 40 36.68 -2.59 -2.02
C ASN A 40 37.84 -3.13 -1.18
N THR A 41 39.09 -2.91 -1.62
CA THR A 41 40.28 -3.27 -0.84
C THR A 41 40.32 -2.49 0.47
N VAL A 42 40.04 -1.19 0.44
CA VAL A 42 39.96 -0.35 1.64
C VAL A 42 38.87 -0.85 2.60
N VAL A 43 37.69 -1.22 2.07
CA VAL A 43 36.56 -1.72 2.87
C VAL A 43 36.81 -3.10 3.49
N LYS A 44 37.55 -3.99 2.81
CA LYS A 44 37.91 -5.32 3.33
C LYS A 44 38.95 -5.25 4.45
N VAL A 45 39.89 -4.30 4.36
CA VAL A 45 41.00 -4.15 5.29
C VAL A 45 40.60 -3.36 6.53
N LEU A 46 39.87 -2.26 6.36
CA LEU A 46 39.33 -1.55 7.49
C LEU A 46 38.33 -2.50 8.17
N PRO A 47 38.52 -2.86 9.44
CA PRO A 47 37.57 -3.71 10.11
C PRO A 47 36.19 -3.06 9.94
N VAL A 48 35.19 -3.85 9.56
CA VAL A 48 33.76 -3.47 9.59
C VAL A 48 33.32 -3.16 11.03
N SER A 49 34.26 -3.02 11.98
CA SER A 49 34.06 -2.66 13.37
C SER A 49 33.30 -1.34 13.47
N ALA A 50 31.98 -1.45 13.55
CA ALA A 50 31.25 -1.45 14.82
C ALA A 50 31.46 -0.24 15.76
N LYS A 51 32.24 0.77 15.36
CA LYS A 51 32.45 2.00 16.13
C LYS A 51 32.20 3.29 15.34
N LEU A 52 32.17 3.26 14.01
CA LEU A 52 31.57 4.35 13.22
C LEU A 52 30.03 4.27 13.16
N SER A 53 29.43 3.22 13.72
CA SER A 53 28.00 3.17 14.01
C SER A 53 27.68 3.34 15.49
N ALA A 54 28.63 3.37 16.43
CA ALA A 54 28.29 3.59 17.85
C ALA A 54 27.96 5.07 18.11
N THR A 55 28.77 6.02 17.64
CA THR A 55 28.44 7.46 17.74
C THR A 55 27.27 7.88 16.86
N SER A 56 26.92 7.10 15.83
CA SER A 56 25.75 7.35 14.98
C SER A 56 24.49 6.60 15.45
N PHE A 57 24.59 5.42 16.08
CA PHE A 57 23.47 4.65 16.64
C PHE A 57 23.15 5.02 18.09
N GLU A 58 24.14 5.28 18.94
CA GLU A 58 23.93 5.75 20.32
C GLU A 58 23.34 7.16 20.33
N ASN A 59 23.69 8.00 19.35
CA ASN A 59 23.04 9.31 19.15
C ASN A 59 21.81 9.25 18.24
N SER A 60 21.61 8.20 17.46
CA SER A 60 20.30 7.93 16.87
C SER A 60 19.46 7.11 17.85
N LYS A 61 19.12 7.72 19.00
CA LYS A 61 17.87 7.33 19.65
C LYS A 61 16.82 7.28 18.52
N PRO A 62 16.05 6.19 18.37
CA PRO A 62 14.90 6.25 17.48
C PRO A 62 14.17 7.54 17.85
N ARG A 63 13.81 8.36 16.86
CA ARG A 63 13.07 9.60 17.10
C ARG A 63 11.69 9.21 17.62
N CYS A 64 11.64 8.78 18.88
CA CYS A 64 10.47 8.43 19.62
C CYS A 64 9.77 9.76 19.86
N ILE A 65 8.58 9.86 19.30
CA ILE A 65 7.72 10.99 19.54
C ILE A 65 7.18 10.82 20.96
N SER A 66 7.20 11.91 21.73
CA SER A 66 6.63 11.92 23.07
C SER A 66 5.16 11.52 23.03
N GLU A 67 4.69 10.86 24.08
CA GLU A 67 3.30 10.40 24.17
C GLU A 67 2.32 11.58 24.03
N GLU A 68 2.62 12.72 24.64
CA GLU A 68 1.88 13.97 24.50
C GLU A 68 1.69 14.40 23.04
N LYS A 69 2.74 14.29 22.21
CA LYS A 69 2.66 14.62 20.79
C LYS A 69 1.82 13.61 20.02
N ILE A 70 1.85 12.33 20.42
CA ILE A 70 0.98 11.31 19.84
C ILE A 70 -0.48 11.62 20.15
N GLU A 71 -0.79 12.02 21.38
CA GLU A 71 -2.15 12.42 21.79
C GLU A 71 -2.62 13.67 21.06
N GLN A 72 -1.75 14.67 20.92
CA GLN A 72 -2.03 15.88 20.14
C GLN A 72 -2.32 15.53 18.66
N ILE A 73 -1.56 14.62 18.05
CA ILE A 73 -1.82 14.17 16.69
C ILE A 73 -3.19 13.46 16.60
N LYS A 74 -3.50 12.59 17.56
CA LYS A 74 -4.77 11.85 17.60
C LYS A 74 -5.98 12.78 17.77
N SER A 75 -5.89 13.79 18.64
CA SER A 75 -6.98 14.75 18.88
C SER A 75 -7.26 15.62 17.65
N LEU A 76 -6.20 16.13 17.00
CA LEU A 76 -6.32 16.95 15.79
C LEU A 76 -6.89 16.17 14.60
N LEU A 77 -6.59 14.88 14.50
CA LEU A 77 -7.17 14.01 13.47
C LEU A 77 -8.65 13.69 13.75
N LYS A 78 -9.03 13.51 15.02
CA LYS A 78 -10.44 13.35 15.41
C LYS A 78 -11.27 14.60 15.12
N SER A 79 -10.68 15.80 15.22
CA SER A 79 -11.35 17.05 14.83
C SER A 79 -11.45 17.26 13.30
N GLY A 80 -11.06 16.28 12.48
CA GLY A 80 -11.25 16.32 11.03
C GLY A 80 -10.18 17.09 10.25
N LYS A 81 -9.08 17.52 10.88
CA LYS A 81 -7.99 18.22 10.19
C LYS A 81 -7.25 17.30 9.23
N THR A 82 -6.75 17.86 8.13
CA THR A 82 -6.00 17.07 7.15
C THR A 82 -4.64 16.65 7.72
N THR A 83 -4.11 15.50 7.28
CA THR A 83 -2.79 15.01 7.74
C THR A 83 -1.67 16.03 7.54
N ARG A 84 -1.77 16.87 6.50
CA ARG A 84 -0.83 17.94 6.18
C ARG A 84 -0.91 19.09 7.17
N GLU A 85 -2.10 19.49 7.58
CA GLU A 85 -2.30 20.50 8.63
C GLU A 85 -1.79 20.02 9.98
N VAL A 86 -2.13 18.79 10.35
CA VAL A 86 -1.66 18.17 11.60
C VAL A 86 -0.14 18.08 11.62
N ALA A 87 0.49 17.74 10.50
CA ALA A 87 1.95 17.70 10.38
C ALA A 87 2.60 19.07 10.61
N LYS A 88 2.01 20.15 10.10
CA LYS A 88 2.47 21.52 10.34
C LYS A 88 2.32 21.91 11.81
N ILE A 89 1.17 21.65 12.42
CA ILE A 89 0.86 22.01 13.81
C ILE A 89 1.78 21.25 14.78
N ALA A 90 1.90 19.93 14.62
CA ALA A 90 2.70 19.08 15.48
C ALA A 90 4.20 19.06 15.13
N LYS A 91 4.62 19.80 14.09
CA LYS A 91 6.01 19.88 13.60
C LYS A 91 6.64 18.50 13.35
N VAL A 92 5.88 17.61 12.73
CA VAL A 92 6.30 16.24 12.39
C VAL A 92 6.10 15.95 10.91
N SER A 93 6.75 14.90 10.41
CA SER A 93 6.59 14.52 9.00
C SER A 93 5.17 14.02 8.71
N ASN A 94 4.69 14.19 7.47
CA ASN A 94 3.41 13.63 7.03
C ASN A 94 3.36 12.09 7.24
N LYS A 95 4.48 11.40 7.03
CA LYS A 95 4.61 9.94 7.21
C LYS A 95 4.37 9.54 8.67
N THR A 96 4.88 10.35 9.59
CA THR A 96 4.66 10.20 11.03
C THR A 96 3.18 10.37 11.38
N VAL A 97 2.54 11.47 10.97
CA VAL A 97 1.11 11.70 11.24
C VAL A 97 0.27 10.57 10.66
N SER A 98 0.60 10.14 9.44
CA SER A 98 -0.06 9.02 8.77
C SER A 98 0.02 7.74 9.61
N LYS A 99 1.18 7.42 10.21
CA LYS A 99 1.34 6.24 11.08
C LYS A 99 0.34 6.20 12.24
N TYR A 100 -0.06 7.36 12.76
CA TYR A 100 -1.01 7.49 13.87
C TYR A 100 -2.42 7.88 13.43
N ASN A 101 -2.69 7.92 12.12
CA ASN A 101 -4.00 8.25 11.60
C ASN A 101 -4.90 7.00 11.60
N PRO A 102 -5.96 6.96 12.43
CA PRO A 102 -6.87 5.82 12.48
C PRO A 102 -7.62 5.60 11.15
N ASN A 103 -7.76 6.66 10.35
CA ASN A 103 -8.43 6.62 9.05
C ASN A 103 -7.47 6.29 7.90
N ARG A 104 -6.19 6.00 8.18
CA ARG A 104 -5.24 5.59 7.15
C ARG A 104 -5.69 4.23 6.61
N ARG A 105 -6.03 4.19 5.31
CA ARG A 105 -6.29 2.98 4.52
C ARG A 105 -5.03 2.11 4.33
N SER A 106 -4.18 1.97 5.33
CA SER A 106 -3.00 1.11 5.27
C SER A 106 -3.38 -0.29 5.68
N GLY A 107 -3.92 -1.08 4.75
CA GLY A 107 -3.97 -2.56 4.79
C GLY A 107 -4.25 -3.16 6.17
N HIS A 108 -5.10 -2.53 6.99
CA HIS A 108 -5.28 -2.93 8.37
C HIS A 108 -5.97 -4.29 8.38
N ARG A 109 -5.33 -5.26 9.02
CA ARG A 109 -6.05 -6.40 9.59
C ARG A 109 -7.20 -5.82 10.41
N VAL A 110 -8.41 -5.93 9.88
CA VAL A 110 -9.63 -5.55 10.58
C VAL A 110 -9.63 -6.36 11.87
N ASP A 111 -9.78 -5.68 13.01
CA ASP A 111 -9.86 -6.35 14.31
C ASP A 111 -10.96 -7.43 14.25
N LEU A 112 -10.66 -8.64 14.72
CA LEU A 112 -11.55 -9.81 14.61
C LEU A 112 -12.92 -9.53 15.24
N VAL A 113 -12.94 -8.77 16.35
CA VAL A 113 -14.18 -8.37 17.02
C VAL A 113 -15.01 -7.44 16.14
N THR A 114 -14.36 -6.46 15.49
CA THR A 114 -15.06 -5.55 14.54
C THR A 114 -15.51 -6.28 13.28
N LEU A 115 -14.75 -7.29 12.83
CA LEU A 115 -15.08 -8.11 11.67
C LEU A 115 -16.30 -9.00 11.92
N ALA A 116 -16.39 -9.63 13.10
CA ALA A 116 -17.52 -10.45 13.49
C ALA A 116 -18.82 -9.62 13.54
N LYS A 117 -18.80 -8.47 14.22
CA LYS A 117 -19.94 -7.53 14.26
C LYS A 117 -20.36 -7.08 12.87
N ARG A 118 -19.40 -6.76 12.00
CA ARG A 118 -19.67 -6.38 10.60
C ARG A 118 -20.38 -7.50 9.85
N ARG A 119 -19.90 -8.75 9.97
CA ARG A 119 -20.49 -9.91 9.30
C ARG A 119 -21.91 -10.21 9.79
N GLU A 120 -22.19 -10.03 11.08
CA GLU A 120 -23.56 -10.15 11.61
C GLU A 120 -24.52 -9.13 10.99
N LEU A 121 -24.09 -7.87 10.85
CA LEU A 121 -24.87 -6.83 10.19
C LEU A 121 -25.07 -7.15 8.69
N VAL A 122 -24.01 -7.54 7.99
CA VAL A 122 -24.07 -7.96 6.58
C VAL A 122 -25.05 -9.12 6.41
N LYS A 123 -24.99 -10.14 7.28
CA LYS A 123 -25.90 -11.30 7.28
C LYS A 123 -27.36 -10.87 7.43
N LYS A 124 -27.64 -9.95 8.36
CA LYS A 124 -29.01 -9.45 8.61
C LYS A 124 -29.55 -8.69 7.41
N LEU A 125 -28.77 -7.78 6.83
CA LEU A 125 -29.19 -6.97 5.69
C LEU A 125 -29.32 -7.78 4.39
N ALA A 126 -28.44 -8.76 4.17
CA ALA A 126 -28.53 -9.66 3.02
C ALA A 126 -29.78 -10.54 3.08
N LYS A 127 -30.15 -11.05 4.27
CA LYS A 127 -31.42 -11.77 4.47
C LYS A 127 -32.66 -10.91 4.24
N GLN A 128 -32.54 -9.58 4.34
CA GLN A 128 -33.59 -8.63 4.00
C GLN A 128 -33.66 -8.32 2.50
N GLY A 129 -32.85 -8.99 1.66
CA GLY A 129 -32.85 -8.82 0.21
C GLY A 129 -32.13 -7.55 -0.27
N GLN A 130 -31.35 -6.88 0.57
CA GLN A 130 -30.64 -5.67 0.16
C GLN A 130 -29.47 -5.98 -0.77
N THR A 131 -29.23 -5.09 -1.73
CA THR A 131 -28.10 -5.20 -2.65
C THR A 131 -26.78 -4.96 -1.93
N LYS A 132 -25.68 -5.53 -2.45
CA LYS A 132 -24.33 -5.31 -1.86
C LYS A 132 -23.96 -3.84 -1.73
N THR A 133 -24.41 -3.01 -2.67
CA THR A 133 -24.22 -1.56 -2.68
C THR A 133 -24.98 -0.86 -1.56
N GLU A 134 -26.23 -1.24 -1.31
CA GLU A 134 -27.01 -0.69 -0.19
C GLU A 134 -26.42 -1.09 1.16
N ILE A 135 -26.02 -2.36 1.30
CA ILE A 135 -25.36 -2.88 2.51
C ILE A 135 -24.07 -2.10 2.79
N ALA A 136 -23.26 -1.86 1.75
CA ALA A 136 -22.02 -1.11 1.85
C ALA A 136 -22.25 0.33 2.32
N GLN A 137 -23.25 1.01 1.75
CA GLN A 137 -23.61 2.37 2.14
C GLN A 137 -24.11 2.43 3.59
N LYS A 138 -24.96 1.49 4.02
CA LYS A 138 -25.49 1.46 5.40
C LYS A 138 -24.43 1.20 6.46
N ILE A 139 -23.47 0.32 6.18
CA ILE A 139 -22.43 -0.07 7.15
C ILE A 139 -21.19 0.85 7.05
N GLY A 140 -21.10 1.67 5.99
CA GLY A 140 -19.95 2.57 5.77
C GLY A 140 -18.68 1.85 5.35
N VAL A 141 -18.80 0.72 4.65
CA VAL A 141 -17.67 -0.12 4.18
C VAL A 141 -17.66 -0.22 2.66
N GLY A 142 -16.55 -0.69 2.07
CA GLY A 142 -16.48 -0.86 0.63
C GLY A 142 -17.38 -2.01 0.14
N PRO A 143 -17.97 -1.92 -1.07
CA PRO A 143 -18.78 -3.02 -1.63
C PRO A 143 -17.97 -4.33 -1.80
N ASN A 144 -16.65 -4.22 -2.00
CA ASN A 144 -15.74 -5.38 -2.01
C ASN A 144 -15.55 -6.02 -0.63
N ASP A 145 -15.68 -5.27 0.46
CA ASP A 145 -15.63 -5.83 1.81
C ASP A 145 -16.90 -6.61 2.10
N VAL A 146 -18.06 -6.06 1.73
CA VAL A 146 -19.35 -6.74 1.82
C VAL A 146 -19.36 -8.03 1.00
N ARG A 147 -18.85 -8.01 -0.24
CA ARG A 147 -18.73 -9.22 -1.07
C ARG A 147 -17.91 -10.31 -0.35
N ARG A 148 -16.75 -9.96 0.21
CA ARG A 148 -15.89 -10.90 0.93
C ARG A 148 -16.55 -11.46 2.19
N ASP A 149 -17.30 -10.62 2.91
CA ASP A 149 -18.04 -11.06 4.09
C ASP A 149 -19.20 -12.00 3.73
N LEU A 150 -19.91 -11.73 2.64
CA LEU A 150 -20.95 -12.60 2.10
C LEU A 150 -20.39 -13.95 1.68
N GLU A 151 -19.27 -13.97 0.93
CA GLU A 151 -18.57 -15.19 0.53
C GLU A 151 -18.13 -16.01 1.75
N PHE A 152 -17.59 -15.35 2.78
CA PHE A 152 -17.24 -16.02 4.03
C PHE A 152 -18.45 -16.65 4.73
N LEU A 153 -19.62 -16.02 4.64
CA LEU A 153 -20.85 -16.51 5.24
C LEU A 153 -21.58 -17.55 4.37
N GLY A 154 -21.07 -17.87 3.18
CA GLY A 154 -21.76 -18.72 2.21
C GLY A 154 -23.05 -18.09 1.68
N LEU A 155 -23.19 -16.77 1.75
CA LEU A 155 -24.34 -16.03 1.27
C LEU A 155 -24.00 -15.30 -0.03
N SER A 156 -25.00 -15.10 -0.87
CA SER A 156 -24.93 -14.16 -1.98
C SER A 156 -26.02 -13.12 -1.78
N ALA A 157 -25.67 -11.85 -1.92
CA ALA A 157 -26.65 -10.78 -2.06
C ALA A 157 -26.70 -10.40 -3.53
N GLU A 158 -27.89 -10.05 -4.01
CA GLU A 158 -28.07 -9.66 -5.40
C GLU A 158 -27.08 -8.54 -5.75
N ASP A 159 -26.40 -8.75 -6.87
CA ASP A 159 -25.79 -7.63 -7.55
C ASP A 159 -26.95 -6.77 -8.04
N GLY A 160 -27.01 -5.49 -7.65
CA GLY A 160 -27.97 -4.53 -8.22
C GLY A 160 -27.77 -4.29 -9.73
N ARG A 161 -27.13 -5.23 -10.43
CA ARG A 161 -27.05 -5.33 -11.88
C ARG A 161 -28.26 -6.10 -12.37
N THR A 162 -29.04 -5.49 -13.25
CA THR A 162 -30.09 -6.17 -14.00
C THR A 162 -29.52 -7.43 -14.65
N VAL A 163 -30.06 -8.59 -14.30
CA VAL A 163 -29.71 -9.85 -14.97
C VAL A 163 -30.28 -9.80 -16.38
N VAL A 164 -29.42 -9.95 -17.38
CA VAL A 164 -29.84 -9.97 -18.79
C VAL A 164 -30.51 -11.31 -19.06
N THR A 165 -31.84 -11.32 -19.14
CA THR A 165 -32.62 -12.48 -19.55
C THR A 165 -32.71 -12.57 -21.07
N LYS A 166 -33.09 -13.74 -21.60
CA LYS A 166 -33.32 -13.91 -23.06
C LYS A 166 -34.42 -13.00 -23.59
N GLU A 167 -35.37 -12.60 -22.74
CA GLU A 167 -36.45 -11.67 -23.08
C GLU A 167 -35.91 -10.26 -23.30
N ILE A 168 -35.06 -9.79 -22.37
CA ILE A 168 -34.33 -8.53 -22.49
C ILE A 168 -33.48 -8.50 -23.77
N GLU A 169 -32.79 -9.60 -24.10
CA GLU A 169 -32.02 -9.68 -25.35
C GLU A 169 -32.92 -9.54 -26.59
N LYS A 170 -34.07 -10.24 -26.63
CA LYS A 170 -35.03 -10.12 -27.75
C LYS A 170 -35.59 -8.70 -27.89
N GLU A 171 -35.92 -8.04 -26.79
CA GLU A 171 -36.40 -6.66 -26.81
C GLU A 171 -35.32 -5.69 -27.31
N VAL A 172 -34.08 -5.85 -26.83
CA VAL A 172 -32.93 -5.06 -27.30
C VAL A 172 -32.75 -5.19 -28.82
N LEU A 173 -32.82 -6.41 -29.36
CA LEU A 173 -32.71 -6.67 -30.80
C LEU A 173 -33.84 -6.02 -31.59
N LYS A 174 -35.08 -6.11 -31.08
CA LYS A 174 -36.26 -5.48 -31.70
C LYS A 174 -36.14 -3.96 -31.73
N LEU A 175 -35.69 -3.35 -30.63
CA LEU A 175 -35.52 -1.90 -30.53
C LEU A 175 -34.34 -1.41 -31.37
N ARG A 176 -33.29 -2.22 -31.57
CA ARG A 176 -32.18 -1.90 -32.48
C ARG A 176 -32.63 -1.88 -33.94
N LYS A 177 -33.48 -2.82 -34.36
CA LYS A 177 -34.10 -2.81 -35.70
C LYS A 177 -34.92 -1.53 -35.95
N ALA A 178 -35.51 -0.96 -34.90
CA ALA A 178 -36.20 0.33 -34.95
C ALA A 178 -35.25 1.55 -34.93
N LYS A 179 -33.94 1.37 -35.10
CA LYS A 179 -32.89 2.40 -35.15
C LYS A 179 -32.79 3.30 -33.91
N LEU A 180 -33.20 2.80 -32.74
CA LEU A 180 -33.01 3.51 -31.47
C LEU A 180 -31.52 3.52 -31.07
N SER A 181 -31.11 4.59 -30.39
CA SER A 181 -29.76 4.70 -29.82
C SER A 181 -29.58 3.77 -28.61
N PHE A 182 -28.34 3.37 -28.32
CA PHE A 182 -28.06 2.47 -27.19
C PHE A 182 -28.54 3.02 -25.84
N ALA A 183 -28.48 4.34 -25.64
CA ALA A 183 -28.98 5.00 -24.45
C ALA A 183 -30.50 4.86 -24.33
N GLN A 184 -31.24 5.13 -25.42
CA GLN A 184 -32.70 5.00 -25.46
C GLN A 184 -33.16 3.55 -25.25
N ILE A 185 -32.46 2.59 -25.85
CA ILE A 185 -32.72 1.15 -25.65
C ILE A 185 -32.51 0.80 -24.18
N GLY A 186 -31.39 1.23 -23.59
CA GLY A 186 -31.06 0.97 -22.20
C GLY A 186 -32.11 1.53 -21.24
N SER A 187 -32.56 2.76 -21.45
CA SER A 187 -33.62 3.38 -20.65
C SER A 187 -34.96 2.65 -20.76
N LYS A 188 -35.31 2.11 -21.94
CA LYS A 188 -36.56 1.35 -22.14
C LYS A 188 -36.55 -0.02 -21.46
N VAL A 189 -35.42 -0.72 -21.53
CA VAL A 189 -35.31 -2.11 -21.05
C VAL A 189 -34.77 -2.20 -19.61
N GLY A 190 -34.39 -1.06 -19.01
CA GLY A 190 -33.86 -1.03 -17.65
C GLY A 190 -32.44 -1.59 -17.52
N VAL A 191 -31.63 -1.44 -18.57
CA VAL A 191 -30.23 -1.89 -18.62
C VAL A 191 -29.30 -0.74 -19.01
N HIS A 192 -28.06 -0.78 -18.56
CA HIS A 192 -27.07 0.23 -18.95
C HIS A 192 -26.74 0.14 -20.46
N GLY A 193 -26.48 1.27 -21.13
CA GLY A 193 -26.18 1.29 -22.57
C GLY A 193 -24.98 0.41 -22.99
N ASN A 194 -23.97 0.28 -22.12
CA ASN A 194 -22.86 -0.67 -22.33
C ASN A 194 -23.33 -2.13 -22.37
N THR A 195 -24.36 -2.50 -21.60
CA THR A 195 -24.96 -3.83 -21.64
C THR A 195 -25.65 -4.07 -22.97
N VAL A 196 -26.39 -3.08 -23.48
CA VAL A 196 -27.00 -3.09 -24.83
C VAL A 196 -25.93 -3.33 -25.90
N SER A 197 -24.83 -2.56 -25.87
CA SER A 197 -23.73 -2.73 -26.83
C SER A 197 -23.13 -4.14 -26.80
N ARG A 198 -22.96 -4.74 -25.62
CA ARG A 198 -22.47 -6.13 -25.49
C ARG A 198 -23.46 -7.16 -26.06
N ILE A 199 -24.76 -6.98 -25.81
CA ILE A 199 -25.80 -7.87 -26.36
C ILE A 199 -25.78 -7.82 -27.90
N LEU A 200 -25.72 -6.62 -28.47
CA LEU A 200 -25.70 -6.45 -29.94
C LEU A 200 -24.44 -7.03 -30.58
N LYS A 201 -23.27 -6.80 -29.98
CA LYS A 201 -22.00 -7.41 -30.43
C LYS A 201 -22.02 -8.94 -30.38
N ARG A 202 -22.68 -9.54 -29.38
CA ARG A 202 -22.82 -11.00 -29.27
C ARG A 202 -23.71 -11.58 -30.38
N ASN A 203 -24.60 -10.76 -30.95
CA ASN A 203 -25.52 -11.15 -32.02
C ASN A 203 -25.09 -10.61 -33.39
N ASP A 204 -23.83 -10.17 -33.53
CA ASP A 204 -23.25 -9.64 -34.77
C ASP A 204 -24.06 -8.49 -35.42
N ILE A 205 -24.63 -7.61 -34.59
CA ILE A 205 -25.38 -6.43 -35.03
C ILE A 205 -24.64 -5.18 -34.56
N GLU A 206 -24.28 -4.31 -35.51
CA GLU A 206 -23.63 -3.02 -35.25
C GLU A 206 -24.59 -1.90 -34.83
#